data_AF-A0A6V7JDD6-F1
#
_entry.id   AF-A0A6V7JDD6-F1
#
_cell.length_a   1.000
_cell.length_b   1.000
_cell.length_c   1.000
_cell.angle_alpha   90.00
_cell.angle_beta   90.00
_cell.angle_gamma   90.00
#
_symmetry.space_group_name_H-M   'P 1'
#
loop_
_entity.id
_entity.type
_entity.pdbx_description
1 polymer ?
#
loop_
_entity_poly.entity_id
_entity_poly.type
_entity_poly.pdbx_seq_one_letter_code
_entity_poly.pdbx_strand_id
1 'polypeptide(L)' 'TGLQSGLNGIARPIGRADDPKLTVSYPSLPIQYPLPHWILGTDYDSYAVVWSCSDVGVF' A
#
# COMPACT_ATOMS: atom_id res chain seq x y z
N THR A 1 -15.15 -11.52 22.58
CA THR A 1 -15.45 -10.49 21.56
C THR A 1 -14.12 -9.88 21.15
N GLY A 2 -13.75 -9.96 19.86
CA GLY A 2 -12.45 -9.45 19.38
C GLY A 2 -12.55 -7.98 18.99
N LEU A 3 -11.52 -7.19 19.29
CA LEU A 3 -11.41 -5.81 18.81
C LEU A 3 -11.06 -5.86 17.31
N GLN A 4 -11.98 -5.43 16.45
CA GLN A 4 -11.71 -5.28 15.03
C GLN A 4 -10.95 -3.96 14.82
N SER A 5 -9.73 -4.04 14.30
CA SER A 5 -8.95 -2.88 13.87
C SER A 5 -8.94 -2.81 12.34
N GLY A 6 -9.06 -1.60 11.80
CA GLY A 6 -9.00 -1.33 10.37
C GLY A 6 -8.24 -0.04 10.09
N LEU A 7 -7.64 0.04 8.91
CA LEU A 7 -6.92 1.21 8.42
C LEU A 7 -7.55 1.65 7.11
N ASN A 8 -7.77 2.96 6.95
CA ASN A 8 -8.21 3.53 5.69
C ASN A 8 -7.03 4.21 5.00
N GLY A 9 -6.90 4.03 3.70
CA GLY A 9 -5.78 4.54 2.93
C GLY A 9 -6.19 4.90 1.50
N ILE A 10 -5.39 5.75 0.87
CA ILE A 10 -5.60 6.24 -0.50
C ILE A 10 -4.45 5.72 -1.35
N ALA A 11 -4.76 4.86 -2.32
CA ALA A 11 -3.79 4.34 -3.28
C ALA A 11 -3.75 5.22 -4.54
N ARG A 12 -2.55 5.49 -5.06
CA ARG A 12 -2.32 6.25 -6.29
C ARG A 12 -1.24 5.56 -7.14
N PRO A 13 -1.49 5.29 -8.44
CA PRO A 13 -0.43 4.84 -9.34
C PRO A 13 0.61 5.95 -9.50
N ILE A 14 1.89 5.57 -9.60
CA ILE A 14 2.99 6.54 -9.75
C ILE A 14 3.33 6.75 -11.24
N GLY A 15 3.19 5.69 -12.03
CA GLY A 15 3.59 5.65 -13.43
C GLY A 15 2.42 5.58 -14.41
N ARG A 16 2.68 4.96 -15.55
CA ARG A 16 1.66 4.69 -16.57
C ARG A 16 0.71 3.57 -16.10
N ALA A 17 -0.37 3.34 -16.83
CA ALA A 17 -1.38 2.34 -16.46
C ALA A 17 -0.82 0.91 -16.33
N ASP A 18 0.29 0.63 -17.01
CA ASP A 18 1.04 -0.61 -17.07
C ASP A 18 2.19 -0.72 -16.05
N ASP A 19 2.44 0.34 -15.26
CA ASP A 19 3.44 0.30 -14.19
C ASP A 19 2.87 -0.43 -12.95
N PRO A 20 3.56 -1.49 -12.45
CA PRO A 20 3.11 -2.21 -11.26
C PRO A 20 3.29 -1.43 -9.94
N LYS A 21 3.80 -0.19 -9.99
CA LYS A 21 4.11 0.61 -8.80
C LYS A 21 3.00 1.59 -8.44
N LEU A 22 2.60 1.55 -7.17
CA LEU A 22 1.65 2.46 -6.56
C LEU A 22 2.15 2.99 -5.22
N THR A 23 1.68 4.15 -4.81
CA THR A 23 1.87 4.70 -3.46
C THR A 23 0.58 4.65 -2.68
N VAL A 24 0.64 4.27 -1.40
CA VAL A 24 -0.51 4.31 -0.48
C VAL A 24 -0.24 5.31 0.64
N SER A 25 -1.16 6.24 0.83
CA SER A 25 -1.14 7.18 1.96
C SER A 25 -2.18 6.78 3.00
N TYR A 26 -1.79 6.75 4.27
CA TYR A 26 -2.67 6.39 5.39
C TYR A 26 -2.87 7.60 6.30
N PRO A 27 -3.95 8.39 6.14
CA PRO A 27 -4.14 9.63 6.89
C PRO A 27 -4.26 9.44 8.41
N SER A 28 -4.63 8.25 8.85
CA SER A 28 -4.76 7.90 10.27
C SER A 28 -3.44 7.49 10.94
N LEU A 29 -2.34 7.36 10.17
CA LEU A 29 -1.02 7.05 10.71
C LEU A 29 -0.23 8.34 10.94
N PRO A 30 0.61 8.39 11.99
CA PRO A 30 1.49 9.55 12.24
C PRO A 30 2.57 9.72 11.16
N ILE A 31 2.74 8.74 10.28
CA ILE A 31 3.66 8.76 9.16
C ILE A 31 2.99 9.45 7.98
N GLN A 32 3.47 10.63 7.60
CA GLN A 32 2.86 11.47 6.57
C GLN A 32 3.42 11.27 5.15
N TYR A 33 4.27 10.25 4.92
CA TYR A 33 4.80 9.97 3.58
C TYR A 33 4.04 8.82 2.89
N PRO A 34 3.77 8.90 1.57
CA PRO A 34 3.15 7.81 0.82
C PRO A 34 4.08 6.58 0.74
N LEU A 35 3.60 5.44 1.20
CA LEU A 35 4.37 4.19 1.22
C LEU A 35 4.36 3.53 -0.16
N PRO A 36 5.51 3.23 -0.76
CA PRO A 36 5.57 2.58 -2.06
C PRO A 36 5.20 1.10 -1.97
N HIS A 37 4.41 0.64 -2.93
CA HIS A 37 3.95 -0.73 -3.09
C HIS A 37 4.16 -1.17 -4.53
N TRP A 38 4.56 -2.41 -4.72
CA TRP A 38 4.79 -3.02 -6.02
C TRP A 38 3.95 -4.28 -6.16
N ILE A 39 3.22 -4.40 -7.26
CA ILE A 39 2.58 -5.65 -7.66
C ILE A 39 3.65 -6.57 -8.23
N LEU A 40 3.97 -7.67 -7.54
CA LEU A 40 4.94 -8.66 -7.99
C LEU A 40 4.32 -9.68 -8.96
N GLY A 41 3.01 -9.91 -8.83
CA GLY A 41 2.24 -10.79 -9.70
C GLY A 41 0.76 -10.72 -9.36
N THR A 42 -0.09 -10.77 -10.37
CA THR A 42 -1.55 -10.72 -10.22
C THR A 42 -2.17 -11.36 -11.45
N ASP A 43 -3.28 -12.08 -11.28
CA ASP A 43 -4.13 -12.48 -12.41
C ASP A 43 -5.26 -11.48 -12.68
N TYR A 44 -5.35 -10.43 -11.87
CA TYR A 44 -6.37 -9.37 -11.92
C TYR A 44 -7.80 -9.82 -11.60
N ASP A 45 -8.02 -11.11 -11.33
CA ASP A 45 -9.33 -11.70 -11.08
C ASP A 45 -9.44 -12.28 -9.67
N SER A 46 -8.42 -13.03 -9.23
CA SER A 46 -8.48 -13.87 -8.04
C SER A 46 -7.36 -13.62 -7.04
N TYR A 47 -6.18 -13.15 -7.48
CA TYR A 47 -5.06 -12.89 -6.59
C TYR A 47 -4.19 -11.72 -7.03
N ALA A 48 -3.56 -11.09 -6.05
CA ALA A 48 -2.44 -10.19 -6.24
C ALA A 48 -1.40 -10.40 -5.12
N VAL A 49 -0.13 -10.46 -5.50
CA VAL A 49 1.01 -10.45 -4.59
C VAL A 49 1.60 -9.06 -4.59
N VAL A 50 1.54 -8.40 -3.43
CA VAL A 50 2.02 -7.02 -3.26
C VAL A 50 3.21 -7.02 -2.33
N TRP A 51 4.26 -6.30 -2.69
CA TRP A 51 5.42 -6.08 -1.86
C TRP A 51 5.57 -4.61 -1.52
N SER A 52 5.86 -4.34 -0.25
CA SER A 52 6.27 -3.03 0.23
C SER A 52 7.42 -3.22 1.18
N CYS A 53 8.44 -2.39 1.02
CA CYS A 53 9.49 -2.22 2.01
C CYS A 53 9.64 -0.72 2.21
N SER A 54 9.57 -0.31 3.47
CA SER A 54 9.59 1.07 3.86
C SER A 54 10.22 1.11 5.23
N ASP A 55 11.22 1.95 5.39
CA ASP A 55 11.74 2.26 6.70
C ASP A 55 10.68 3.11 7.41
N VAL A 56 9.90 2.43 8.24
CA VAL A 56 8.94 3.03 9.16
C VAL A 56 9.61 3.13 10.52
N GLY A 57 10.72 3.86 10.54
CA GLY A 57 11.38 4.26 11.78
C GLY A 57 10.38 5.02 12.63
N VAL A 58 9.95 4.40 13.72
CA VAL A 58 9.10 5.04 14.74
C VAL A 58 9.96 5.53 15.90
N PHE A 59 11.28 5.75 15.75
CA PHE A 59 12.18 6.23 16.80
C PHE A 59 13.39 6.97 16.22
#